data_AF-A0A5D0IL14-F1
#
_entry.id   AF-A0A5D0IL14-F1
#
_cell.length_a   1.000
_cell.length_b   1.000
_cell.length_c   1.000
_cell.angle_alpha   90.00
_cell.angle_beta   90.00
_cell.angle_gamma   90.00
#
_symmetry.space_group_name_H-M   'P 1'
#
loop_
_entity.id
_entity.type
_entity.pdbx_description
1 polymer ?
#
loop_
_entity_poly.entity_id
_entity_poly.type
_entity_poly.pdbx_seq_one_letter_code
_entity_poly.pdbx_strand_id
1 'polypeptide(L)'
;MIFEHKDNCHPNDVFDDPNQGQCIYCNEKLQILELKEDPWDITDEIIETSHNSKKWEFINETGIEEEHYNLDLNSKEFETWLEYCNTCGWWRVIRQFLVSAEIHQLWTMFFGCSGTLKNLDITDINIPIEEATKYLIARYDDRFSINPKLFEDVVGNVFKDIGYNVHVTGYSNDGGIDVVLGNSSQNFVGVQVKRYKNKIKVEQIRAFAGALLLNGYNNGIFVTTSDYQPGAIKAAEQFKLKTLPIKLMNSDKFYDALKISQKSNSDPQYIIDMINDKQIEELKYYGWSQPNASL
;
A
#
# COMPACT_ATOMS: atom_id res chain seq x y z
N MET A 1 -1.22 -4.12 13.09
CA MET A 1 -1.52 -3.28 11.90
C MET A 1 -0.28 -2.45 11.57
N ILE A 2 -0.10 -1.99 10.31
CA ILE A 2 1.05 -1.14 9.92
C ILE A 2 0.67 0.34 9.78
N PHE A 3 -0.62 0.63 9.65
CA PHE A 3 -1.17 1.98 9.62
C PHE A 3 -1.85 2.25 10.95
N GLU A 4 -1.36 3.24 11.67
CA GLU A 4 -1.81 3.59 13.01
C GLU A 4 -2.48 4.96 12.98
N HIS A 5 -3.57 5.11 13.73
CA HIS A 5 -4.05 6.43 14.10
C HIS A 5 -3.02 7.05 15.05
N LYS A 6 -2.49 8.21 14.68
CA LYS A 6 -1.73 9.07 15.59
C LYS A 6 -2.56 10.29 15.91
N ASP A 7 -2.57 10.68 17.17
CA ASP A 7 -3.23 11.91 17.60
C ASP A 7 -2.67 13.08 16.79
N ASN A 8 -3.56 13.92 16.25
CA ASN A 8 -3.25 15.00 15.31
C ASN A 8 -2.75 14.58 13.92
N CYS A 9 -2.99 13.35 13.46
CA CYS A 9 -2.69 13.00 12.07
C CYS A 9 -3.54 13.84 11.11
N HIS A 10 -2.88 14.78 10.43
CA HIS A 10 -3.53 15.60 9.43
C HIS A 10 -3.47 14.86 8.07
N PRO A 11 -4.57 14.77 7.30
CA PRO A 11 -4.51 14.13 5.98
C PRO A 11 -3.43 14.72 5.04
N ASN A 12 -3.19 16.02 5.12
CA ASN A 12 -2.08 16.70 4.45
C ASN A 12 -0.67 16.21 4.83
N ASP A 13 -0.46 15.61 6.00
CA ASP A 13 0.85 15.07 6.40
C ASP A 13 1.32 13.92 5.48
N VAL A 14 0.35 13.26 4.83
CA VAL A 14 0.60 12.20 3.85
C VAL A 14 0.25 12.61 2.42
N PHE A 15 0.03 13.91 2.19
CA PHE A 15 -0.40 14.47 0.90
C PHE A 15 -1.69 13.82 0.37
N ASP A 16 -2.62 13.52 1.27
CA ASP A 16 -3.90 12.91 0.93
C ASP A 16 -4.83 13.89 0.20
N ASP A 17 -5.29 13.51 -1.00
CA ASP A 17 -6.34 14.25 -1.73
C ASP A 17 -7.69 13.54 -1.53
N PRO A 18 -8.69 14.18 -0.88
CA PRO A 18 -9.98 13.55 -0.59
C PRO A 18 -10.75 13.18 -1.86
N ASN A 19 -10.41 13.75 -3.01
CA ASN A 19 -11.03 13.42 -4.30
C ASN A 19 -10.34 12.23 -5.01
N GLN A 20 -9.18 11.79 -4.53
CA GLN A 20 -8.42 10.69 -5.14
C GLN A 20 -8.91 9.33 -4.64
N GLY A 21 -9.59 8.55 -5.48
CA GLY A 21 -10.07 7.20 -5.13
C GLY A 21 -9.01 6.08 -5.15
N GLN A 22 -7.72 6.42 -4.99
CA GLN A 22 -6.58 5.51 -5.04
C GLN A 22 -5.75 5.59 -3.76
N CYS A 23 -5.25 4.45 -3.31
CA CYS A 23 -4.35 4.37 -2.17
C CYS A 23 -3.02 5.09 -2.45
N ILE A 24 -2.65 6.05 -1.60
CA ILE A 24 -1.42 6.83 -1.74
C ILE A 24 -0.13 5.98 -1.62
N TYR A 25 -0.21 4.80 -1.00
CA TYR A 25 0.94 3.94 -0.76
C TYR A 25 1.16 2.89 -1.86
N CYS A 26 0.09 2.24 -2.33
CA CYS A 26 0.21 1.13 -3.29
C CYS A 26 -0.52 1.35 -4.61
N ASN A 27 -1.18 2.49 -4.77
CA ASN A 27 -1.92 2.92 -5.96
C ASN A 27 -3.10 2.00 -6.37
N GLU A 28 -3.57 1.15 -5.46
CA GLU A 28 -4.77 0.32 -5.70
C GLU A 28 -6.03 1.14 -5.41
N LYS A 29 -7.14 0.79 -6.06
CA LYS A 29 -8.44 1.43 -5.83
C LYS A 29 -8.88 1.22 -4.38
N LEU A 30 -9.34 2.29 -3.74
CA LEU A 30 -9.90 2.23 -2.39
C LEU A 30 -11.31 1.61 -2.42
N GLN A 31 -11.62 0.85 -1.37
CA GLN A 31 -12.99 0.45 -1.06
C GLN A 31 -13.63 1.56 -0.23
N ILE A 32 -14.93 1.73 -0.38
CA ILE A 32 -15.72 2.77 0.29
C ILE A 32 -16.78 2.08 1.14
N LEU A 33 -16.90 2.52 2.38
CA LEU A 33 -17.94 2.11 3.32
C LEU A 33 -18.59 3.35 3.91
N GLU A 34 -19.87 3.56 3.62
CA GLU A 34 -20.65 4.66 4.19
C GLU A 34 -20.83 4.46 5.70
N LEU A 35 -20.60 5.51 6.47
CA LEU A 35 -20.76 5.50 7.93
C LEU A 35 -22.11 6.14 8.28
N LYS A 36 -23.01 5.34 8.85
CA LYS A 36 -24.36 5.81 9.24
C LYS A 36 -24.37 6.61 10.54
N GLU A 37 -23.41 6.34 11.40
CA GLU A 37 -23.21 7.06 12.64
C GLU A 37 -22.06 8.03 12.47
N ASP A 38 -22.23 9.23 12.97
CA ASP A 38 -21.27 10.32 12.89
C ASP A 38 -20.94 10.78 14.31
N PRO A 39 -19.89 10.23 14.93
CA PRO A 39 -19.51 10.55 16.30
C PRO A 39 -18.80 11.91 16.43
N TRP A 40 -18.48 12.58 15.32
CA TRP A 40 -17.68 13.81 15.32
C TRP A 40 -18.55 15.07 15.31
N ASP A 41 -18.32 15.95 16.27
CA ASP A 41 -19.04 17.23 16.40
C ASP A 41 -18.29 18.36 15.69
N ILE A 42 -18.46 18.46 14.38
CA ILE A 42 -17.91 19.58 13.59
C ILE A 42 -18.94 20.71 13.59
N THR A 43 -18.69 21.70 14.45
CA THR A 43 -19.60 22.83 14.66
C THR A 43 -19.53 23.85 13.51
N ASP A 44 -20.57 24.68 13.44
CA ASP A 44 -20.67 25.81 12.50
C ASP A 44 -19.46 26.75 12.57
N GLU A 45 -18.97 27.01 13.79
CA GLU A 45 -17.75 27.81 14.03
C GLU A 45 -16.51 27.18 13.38
N ILE A 46 -16.38 25.85 13.44
CA ILE A 46 -15.26 25.12 12.82
C ILE A 46 -15.35 25.19 11.30
N ILE A 47 -16.55 25.02 10.73
CA ILE A 47 -16.77 25.11 9.28
C ILE A 47 -16.42 26.52 8.78
N GLU A 48 -16.98 27.57 9.41
CA GLU A 48 -16.71 28.96 9.04
C GLU A 48 -15.23 29.32 9.17
N THR A 49 -14.58 28.95 10.28
CA THR A 49 -13.15 29.26 10.50
C THR A 49 -12.27 28.55 9.46
N SER A 50 -12.60 27.28 9.15
CA SER A 50 -11.87 26.49 8.16
C SER A 50 -12.04 27.07 6.75
N HIS A 51 -13.27 27.43 6.38
CA HIS A 51 -13.58 28.06 5.09
C HIS A 51 -12.84 29.39 4.96
N ASN A 52 -12.94 30.27 5.96
CA ASN A 52 -12.35 31.60 5.94
C ASN A 52 -10.82 31.65 6.05
N SER A 53 -10.16 30.53 6.34
CA SER A 53 -8.71 30.45 6.55
C SER A 53 -7.88 31.01 5.38
N LYS A 54 -8.39 30.96 4.14
CA LYS A 54 -7.74 31.47 2.93
C LYS A 54 -8.58 32.48 2.14
N LYS A 55 -9.59 33.09 2.78
CA LYS A 55 -10.55 34.01 2.14
C LYS A 55 -9.85 35.12 1.33
N TRP A 56 -8.91 35.80 1.95
CA TRP A 56 -8.21 36.94 1.33
C TRP A 56 -7.34 36.52 0.14
N GLU A 57 -6.66 35.38 0.22
CA GLU A 57 -5.85 34.87 -0.90
C GLU A 57 -6.77 34.53 -2.09
N PHE A 58 -7.85 33.79 -1.83
CA PHE A 58 -8.78 33.36 -2.86
C PHE A 58 -9.49 34.52 -3.56
N ILE A 59 -10.03 35.48 -2.80
CA ILE A 59 -10.73 36.65 -3.35
C ILE A 59 -9.78 37.48 -4.23
N ASN A 60 -8.55 37.71 -3.78
CA ASN A 60 -7.57 38.49 -4.54
C ASN A 60 -7.12 37.78 -5.83
N GLU A 61 -6.99 36.45 -5.81
CA GLU A 61 -6.54 35.66 -6.97
C GLU A 61 -7.64 35.46 -8.02
N THR A 62 -8.89 35.30 -7.59
CA THR A 62 -10.02 34.96 -8.48
C THR A 62 -10.89 36.16 -8.86
N GLY A 63 -10.89 37.22 -8.05
CA GLY A 63 -11.71 38.42 -8.24
C GLY A 63 -13.21 38.21 -7.93
N ILE A 64 -13.57 37.13 -7.22
CA ILE A 64 -14.96 36.90 -6.81
C ILE A 64 -15.40 37.89 -5.72
N GLU A 65 -16.69 38.24 -5.70
CA GLU A 65 -17.27 39.10 -4.66
C GLU A 65 -17.42 38.35 -3.33
N GLU A 66 -17.43 39.06 -2.19
CA GLU A 66 -17.50 38.44 -0.86
C GLU A 66 -18.74 37.57 -0.64
N GLU A 67 -19.86 37.91 -1.27
CA GLU A 67 -21.12 37.16 -1.19
C GLU A 67 -21.00 35.73 -1.72
N HIS A 68 -20.11 35.51 -2.71
CA HIS A 68 -19.80 34.17 -3.22
C HIS A 68 -19.03 33.31 -2.20
N TYR A 69 -18.53 33.91 -1.12
CA TYR A 69 -17.70 33.27 -0.10
C TYR A 69 -18.39 33.15 1.26
N ASN A 70 -19.40 33.97 1.54
CA ASN A 70 -20.13 33.88 2.82
C ASN A 70 -21.09 32.68 2.78
N LEU A 71 -20.93 31.73 3.71
CA LEU A 71 -21.72 30.50 3.76
C LEU A 71 -23.07 30.70 4.48
N ASP A 72 -24.15 30.14 3.93
CA ASP A 72 -25.40 29.91 4.65
C ASP A 72 -25.35 28.53 5.34
N LEU A 73 -24.86 28.49 6.57
CA LEU A 73 -24.70 27.24 7.33
C LEU A 73 -26.02 26.53 7.68
N ASN A 74 -27.18 27.16 7.46
CA ASN A 74 -28.47 26.47 7.60
C ASN A 74 -28.74 25.52 6.43
N SER A 75 -28.06 25.72 5.30
CA SER A 75 -28.18 24.90 4.08
C SER A 75 -27.25 23.68 4.08
N LYS A 76 -26.45 23.47 5.13
CA LYS A 76 -25.42 22.44 5.15
C LYS A 76 -26.00 21.02 5.07
N GLU A 77 -25.43 20.23 4.18
CA GLU A 77 -25.61 18.78 4.11
C GLU A 77 -24.23 18.13 4.28
N PHE A 78 -24.19 16.91 4.80
CA PHE A 78 -22.93 16.19 4.94
C PHE A 78 -23.09 14.69 4.75
N GLU A 79 -22.00 14.07 4.29
CA GLU A 79 -21.84 12.62 4.17
C GLU A 79 -20.52 12.23 4.82
N THR A 80 -20.49 11.05 5.46
CA THR A 80 -19.28 10.51 6.10
C THR A 80 -19.05 9.07 5.65
N TRP A 81 -17.82 8.76 5.28
CA TRP A 81 -17.46 7.41 4.83
C TRP A 81 -16.02 7.04 5.22
N LEU A 82 -15.81 5.74 5.35
CA LEU A 82 -14.50 5.12 5.50
C LEU A 82 -14.02 4.67 4.12
N GLU A 83 -12.81 5.07 3.76
CA GLU A 83 -12.08 4.48 2.65
C GLU A 83 -10.93 3.64 3.14
N TYR A 84 -10.72 2.47 2.52
CA TYR A 84 -9.64 1.58 2.89
C TYR A 84 -9.09 0.77 1.72
N CYS A 85 -7.82 0.42 1.81
CA CYS A 85 -7.10 -0.30 0.78
C CYS A 85 -7.07 -1.80 1.11
N ASN A 86 -7.65 -2.62 0.21
CA ASN A 86 -7.65 -4.07 0.39
C ASN A 86 -6.28 -4.77 0.20
N THR A 87 -5.24 -4.00 -0.11
CA THR A 87 -3.93 -4.56 -0.48
C THR A 87 -2.89 -4.26 0.59
N CYS A 88 -2.73 -2.99 0.99
CA CYS A 88 -1.78 -2.62 2.06
C CYS A 88 -2.46 -2.40 3.41
N GLY A 89 -3.78 -2.18 3.44
CA GLY A 89 -4.52 -1.87 4.66
C GLY A 89 -4.51 -0.40 5.08
N TRP A 90 -4.02 0.51 4.22
CA TRP A 90 -4.16 1.95 4.47
C TRP A 90 -5.63 2.36 4.48
N TRP A 91 -5.99 3.36 5.28
CA TRP A 91 -7.36 3.81 5.46
C TRP A 91 -7.43 5.30 5.75
N ARG A 92 -8.59 5.90 5.45
CA ARG A 92 -8.95 7.27 5.79
C ARG A 92 -10.45 7.39 6.04
N VAL A 93 -10.82 8.26 6.97
CA VAL A 93 -12.21 8.67 7.17
C VAL A 93 -12.35 10.04 6.53
N ILE A 94 -13.37 10.19 5.70
CA ILE A 94 -13.71 11.45 5.06
C ILE A 94 -15.11 11.85 5.49
N ARG A 95 -15.25 13.12 5.83
CA ARG A 95 -16.51 13.82 5.98
C ARG A 95 -16.55 14.97 5.00
N GLN A 96 -17.53 14.94 4.12
CA GLN A 96 -17.76 15.99 3.14
C GLN A 96 -18.94 16.85 3.58
N PHE A 97 -18.76 18.16 3.57
CA PHE A 97 -19.85 19.12 3.67
C PHE A 97 -20.16 19.72 2.30
N LEU A 98 -21.45 19.85 2.01
CA LEU A 98 -21.99 20.66 0.93
C LEU A 98 -22.76 21.82 1.55
N VAL A 99 -22.37 23.05 1.25
CA VAL A 99 -22.98 24.25 1.84
C VAL A 99 -23.21 25.30 0.75
N SER A 100 -24.38 25.94 0.74
CA SER A 100 -24.63 27.11 -0.12
C SER A 100 -23.97 28.34 0.45
N ALA A 101 -23.49 29.24 -0.41
CA ALA A 101 -23.22 30.62 -0.03
C ALA A 101 -24.55 31.40 0.15
N GLU A 102 -24.46 32.67 0.57
CA GLU A 102 -25.59 33.62 0.64
C GLU A 102 -26.29 33.78 -0.73
N ILE A 103 -25.51 33.60 -1.79
CA ILE A 103 -26.00 33.45 -3.16
C ILE A 103 -25.91 31.97 -3.58
N HIS A 104 -26.59 31.55 -4.65
CA HIS A 104 -26.77 30.14 -5.05
C HIS A 104 -25.49 29.46 -5.59
N GLN A 105 -24.35 29.71 -4.97
CA GLN A 105 -23.06 29.06 -5.18
C GLN A 105 -22.91 27.95 -4.14
N LEU A 106 -22.65 26.72 -4.61
CA LEU A 106 -22.38 25.60 -3.71
C LEU A 106 -20.88 25.48 -3.43
N TRP A 107 -20.54 25.18 -2.18
CA TRP A 107 -19.19 24.92 -1.72
C TRP A 107 -19.08 23.52 -1.16
N THR A 108 -17.99 22.85 -1.54
CA THR A 108 -17.65 21.53 -1.00
C THR A 108 -16.45 21.66 -0.09
N MET A 109 -16.54 21.11 1.12
CA MET A 109 -15.45 21.10 2.11
C MET A 109 -15.21 19.68 2.63
N PHE A 110 -13.94 19.34 2.88
CA PHE A 110 -13.57 18.03 3.40
C PHE A 110 -12.88 18.12 4.75
N PHE A 111 -13.33 17.28 5.68
CA PHE A 111 -12.67 17.00 6.95
C PHE A 111 -12.34 15.52 7.01
N GLY A 112 -11.25 15.15 7.68
CA GLY A 112 -10.95 13.73 7.86
C GLY A 112 -9.71 13.45 8.67
N CYS A 113 -9.39 12.17 8.71
CA CYS A 113 -8.18 11.64 9.31
C CYS A 113 -7.75 10.41 8.51
N SER A 114 -6.47 10.05 8.58
CA SER A 114 -5.95 8.87 7.90
C SER A 114 -4.98 8.08 8.77
N GLY A 115 -4.79 6.82 8.44
CA GLY A 115 -3.78 5.99 9.10
C GLY A 115 -2.37 6.39 8.63
N THR A 116 -1.44 6.54 9.57
CA THR A 116 -0.03 6.82 9.27
C THR A 116 0.77 5.54 9.23
N LEU A 117 1.64 5.40 8.23
CA LEU A 117 2.57 4.27 8.18
C LEU A 117 3.53 4.35 9.39
N LYS A 118 3.55 3.30 10.20
CA LYS A 118 4.48 3.22 11.32
C LYS A 118 5.92 3.10 10.83
N ASN A 119 6.86 3.60 11.65
CA ASN A 119 8.27 3.42 11.38
C ASN A 119 8.68 2.00 11.79
N LEU A 120 8.94 1.13 10.80
CA LEU A 120 9.26 -0.27 11.02
C LEU A 120 10.74 -0.52 10.72
N ASP A 121 11.48 -1.08 11.68
CA ASP A 121 12.88 -1.48 11.45
C ASP A 121 12.98 -2.81 10.70
N ILE A 122 12.80 -2.76 9.38
CA ILE A 122 12.88 -3.92 8.47
C ILE A 122 14.23 -4.66 8.46
N THR A 123 15.22 -4.23 9.25
CA THR A 123 16.46 -4.98 9.45
C THR A 123 16.35 -6.03 10.57
N ASP A 124 15.35 -5.88 11.45
CA ASP A 124 15.02 -6.86 12.49
C ASP A 124 14.32 -8.08 11.88
N ILE A 125 14.96 -9.24 12.00
CA ILE A 125 14.45 -10.52 11.51
C ILE A 125 13.23 -11.03 12.31
N ASN A 126 13.00 -10.50 13.51
CA ASN A 126 11.92 -10.96 14.38
C ASN A 126 10.57 -10.29 14.10
N ILE A 127 10.53 -9.35 13.15
CA ILE A 127 9.28 -8.74 12.72
C ILE A 127 8.34 -9.82 12.20
N PRO A 128 7.06 -9.84 12.63
CA PRO A 128 6.06 -10.75 12.09
C PRO A 128 5.97 -10.66 10.56
N ILE A 129 5.95 -11.81 9.89
CA ILE A 129 6.06 -11.86 8.42
C ILE A 129 4.94 -11.11 7.69
N GLU A 130 3.72 -11.15 8.25
CA GLU A 130 2.57 -10.41 7.73
C GLU A 130 2.79 -8.89 7.80
N GLU A 131 3.46 -8.43 8.85
CA GLU A 131 3.75 -7.01 9.05
C GLU A 131 4.81 -6.52 8.08
N ALA A 132 5.92 -7.27 7.93
CA ALA A 132 6.95 -6.98 6.95
C ALA A 132 6.39 -6.98 5.52
N THR A 133 5.50 -7.93 5.21
CA THR A 133 4.81 -8.02 3.92
C THR A 133 3.95 -6.79 3.64
N LYS A 134 3.06 -6.41 4.57
CA LYS A 134 2.22 -5.21 4.42
C LYS A 134 3.07 -3.94 4.30
N TYR A 135 4.14 -3.84 5.08
CA TYR A 135 5.06 -2.69 5.03
C TYR A 135 5.73 -2.56 3.66
N LEU A 136 6.24 -3.67 3.10
CA LEU A 136 6.83 -3.66 1.75
C LEU A 136 5.80 -3.32 0.66
N ILE A 137 4.53 -3.67 0.83
CA ILE A 137 3.47 -3.21 -0.09
C ILE A 137 3.29 -1.70 0.00
N ALA A 138 3.31 -1.15 1.22
CA ALA A 138 3.14 0.28 1.43
C ALA A 138 4.36 1.11 1.01
N ARG A 139 5.57 0.55 1.14
CA ARG A 139 6.84 1.26 0.91
C ARG A 139 7.86 0.36 0.23
N TYR A 140 7.58 0.00 -1.03
CA TYR A 140 8.35 -0.99 -1.76
C TYR A 140 9.80 -0.57 -2.07
N ASP A 141 10.13 0.73 -2.00
CA ASP A 141 11.50 1.20 -2.16
C ASP A 141 12.46 0.73 -1.07
N ASP A 142 11.91 0.38 0.09
CA ASP A 142 12.68 -0.15 1.21
C ASP A 142 13.09 -1.63 1.01
N ARG A 143 12.66 -2.28 -0.08
CA ARG A 143 13.09 -3.64 -0.47
C ARG A 143 14.61 -3.81 -0.56
N PHE A 144 15.36 -2.71 -0.72
CA PHE A 144 16.81 -2.75 -0.73
C PHE A 144 17.45 -2.63 0.65
N SER A 145 16.68 -2.35 1.69
CA SER A 145 17.15 -2.15 3.06
C SER A 145 16.69 -3.26 4.01
N ILE A 146 15.63 -3.99 3.64
CA ILE A 146 15.15 -5.16 4.39
C ILE A 146 16.28 -6.19 4.63
N ASN A 147 16.23 -6.86 5.78
CA ASN A 147 17.11 -7.98 6.07
C ASN A 147 17.01 -9.05 4.95
N PRO A 148 18.13 -9.56 4.40
CA PRO A 148 18.09 -10.60 3.37
C PRO A 148 17.24 -11.82 3.76
N LYS A 149 17.37 -12.28 5.01
CA LYS A 149 16.65 -13.47 5.46
C LYS A 149 15.16 -13.20 5.62
N LEU A 150 14.80 -12.04 6.19
CA LEU A 150 13.41 -11.61 6.26
C LEU A 150 12.80 -11.50 4.84
N PHE A 151 13.56 -11.03 3.86
CA PHE A 151 13.09 -10.98 2.47
C PHE A 151 12.90 -12.38 1.85
N GLU A 152 13.78 -13.34 2.14
CA GLU A 152 13.56 -14.75 1.76
C GLU A 152 12.27 -15.29 2.38
N ASP A 153 12.01 -14.97 3.65
CA ASP A 153 10.78 -15.37 4.33
C ASP A 153 9.54 -14.71 3.70
N VAL A 154 9.63 -13.45 3.27
CA VAL A 154 8.54 -12.75 2.55
C VAL A 154 8.27 -13.42 1.22
N VAL A 155 9.31 -13.74 0.46
CA VAL A 155 9.18 -14.50 -0.80
C VAL A 155 8.53 -15.86 -0.56
N GLY A 156 8.97 -16.57 0.47
CA GLY A 156 8.38 -17.84 0.88
C GLY A 156 6.90 -17.71 1.23
N ASN A 157 6.53 -16.69 2.01
CA ASN A 157 5.15 -16.44 2.39
C ASN A 157 4.25 -16.13 1.17
N VAL A 158 4.74 -15.35 0.20
CA VAL A 158 4.00 -15.09 -1.05
C VAL A 158 3.70 -16.40 -1.80
N PHE A 159 4.67 -17.30 -1.92
CA PHE A 159 4.42 -18.60 -2.57
C PHE A 159 3.46 -19.49 -1.77
N LYS A 160 3.54 -19.44 -0.44
CA LYS A 160 2.62 -20.14 0.46
C LYS A 160 1.18 -19.67 0.25
N ASP A 161 0.97 -18.35 0.21
CA ASP A 161 -0.35 -17.73 0.00
C ASP A 161 -0.93 -18.06 -1.38
N ILE A 162 -0.08 -18.31 -2.38
CA ILE A 162 -0.49 -18.75 -3.74
C ILE A 162 -0.79 -20.27 -3.77
N GLY A 163 -0.55 -21.01 -2.68
CA GLY A 163 -0.94 -22.41 -2.54
C GLY A 163 0.20 -23.42 -2.63
N TYR A 164 1.46 -22.99 -2.56
CA TYR A 164 2.60 -23.92 -2.46
C TYR A 164 2.83 -24.39 -1.02
N ASN A 165 3.30 -25.63 -0.86
CA ASN A 165 3.91 -26.04 0.41
C ASN A 165 5.33 -25.50 0.44
N VAL A 166 5.65 -24.64 1.41
CA VAL A 166 6.92 -23.92 1.45
C VAL A 166 7.78 -24.43 2.58
N HIS A 167 9.03 -24.78 2.25
CA HIS A 167 10.09 -25.08 3.21
C HIS A 167 11.22 -24.08 2.99
N VAL A 168 11.38 -23.15 3.93
CA VAL A 168 12.51 -22.21 3.92
C VAL A 168 13.77 -22.97 4.34
N THR A 169 14.82 -22.91 3.54
CA THR A 169 16.11 -23.55 3.86
C THR A 169 16.94 -22.59 4.70
N GLY A 170 17.48 -23.09 5.82
CA GLY A 170 18.44 -22.35 6.66
C GLY A 170 19.90 -22.68 6.33
N TYR A 171 20.15 -23.59 5.39
CA TYR A 171 21.46 -24.22 5.22
C TYR A 171 22.23 -23.59 4.07
N SER A 172 23.41 -23.04 4.39
CA SER A 172 24.37 -22.48 3.42
C SER A 172 24.92 -23.51 2.42
N ASN A 173 24.64 -24.80 2.62
CA ASN A 173 25.23 -25.91 1.87
C ASN A 173 24.49 -26.26 0.57
N ASP A 174 23.30 -25.70 0.32
CA ASP A 174 22.51 -26.05 -0.87
C ASP A 174 22.95 -25.28 -2.14
N GLY A 175 24.05 -24.53 -2.05
CA GLY A 175 24.64 -23.84 -3.21
C GLY A 175 23.87 -22.60 -3.67
N GLY A 176 22.99 -22.06 -2.82
CA GLY A 176 22.19 -20.85 -3.09
C GLY A 176 20.71 -21.10 -3.39
N ILE A 177 20.15 -22.23 -2.91
CA ILE A 177 18.70 -22.42 -2.79
C ILE A 177 18.25 -21.88 -1.44
N ASP A 178 17.40 -20.86 -1.46
CA ASP A 178 16.96 -20.14 -0.26
C ASP A 178 15.54 -20.56 0.18
N VAL A 179 14.71 -21.01 -0.77
CA VAL A 179 13.37 -21.53 -0.51
C VAL A 179 13.11 -22.77 -1.38
N VAL A 180 12.46 -23.78 -0.81
CA VAL A 180 12.01 -24.98 -1.53
C VAL A 180 10.50 -25.02 -1.54
N LEU A 181 9.91 -25.10 -2.74
CA LEU A 181 8.47 -25.25 -2.92
C LEU A 181 8.16 -26.70 -3.27
N GLY A 182 7.29 -27.33 -2.51
CA GLY A 182 6.72 -28.63 -2.81
C GLY A 182 5.29 -28.50 -3.34
N ASN A 183 4.91 -29.39 -4.25
CA ASN A 183 3.52 -29.73 -4.50
C ASN A 183 3.25 -31.16 -4.00
N SER A 184 1.98 -31.57 -3.96
CA SER A 184 1.51 -32.89 -3.52
C SER A 184 2.08 -34.09 -4.30
N SER A 185 2.95 -33.87 -5.29
CA SER A 185 3.48 -34.88 -6.20
C SER A 185 4.99 -34.76 -6.43
N GLN A 186 5.80 -34.88 -5.36
CA GLN A 186 7.28 -35.06 -5.37
C GLN A 186 8.10 -34.13 -6.30
N ASN A 187 7.50 -33.08 -6.85
CA ASN A 187 8.16 -32.12 -7.73
C ASN A 187 8.54 -30.91 -6.90
N PHE A 188 9.79 -30.89 -6.46
CA PHE A 188 10.35 -29.77 -5.74
C PHE A 188 10.85 -28.70 -6.70
N VAL A 189 10.53 -27.45 -6.39
CA VAL A 189 11.01 -26.25 -7.08
C VAL A 189 12.03 -25.57 -6.18
N GLY A 190 13.27 -25.46 -6.66
CA GLY A 190 14.29 -24.67 -5.96
C GLY A 190 14.08 -23.18 -6.24
N VAL A 191 14.13 -22.35 -5.22
CA VAL A 191 14.01 -20.89 -5.35
C VAL A 191 15.26 -20.23 -4.82
N GLN A 192 15.84 -19.33 -5.62
CA GLN A 192 16.90 -18.44 -5.18
C GLN A 192 16.38 -17.02 -5.09
N VAL A 193 16.68 -16.34 -4.00
CA VAL A 193 16.29 -14.96 -3.71
C VAL A 193 17.53 -14.08 -3.66
N LYS A 194 17.51 -12.97 -4.40
CA LYS A 194 18.57 -11.97 -4.36
C LYS A 194 18.02 -10.58 -4.08
N ARG A 195 18.19 -10.13 -2.83
CA ARG A 195 18.10 -8.72 -2.48
C ARG A 195 19.33 -7.99 -3.03
N TYR A 196 19.19 -7.40 -4.21
CA TYR A 196 20.28 -6.77 -4.93
C TYR A 196 19.78 -5.53 -5.68
N LYS A 197 20.62 -4.48 -5.76
CA LYS A 197 20.30 -3.24 -6.50
C LYS A 197 20.67 -3.34 -7.98
N ASN A 198 21.78 -4.02 -8.30
CA ASN A 198 22.27 -4.15 -9.66
C ASN A 198 21.54 -5.27 -10.41
N LYS A 199 21.49 -5.16 -11.75
CA LYS A 199 20.91 -6.22 -12.57
C LYS A 199 21.66 -7.54 -12.41
N ILE A 200 20.91 -8.64 -12.32
CA ILE A 200 21.46 -10.00 -12.17
C ILE A 200 22.22 -10.39 -13.44
N LYS A 201 23.45 -10.86 -13.25
CA LYS A 201 24.36 -11.26 -14.33
C LYS A 201 24.13 -12.71 -14.76
N VAL A 202 24.63 -13.06 -15.94
CA VAL A 202 24.48 -14.41 -16.52
C VAL A 202 25.12 -15.49 -15.66
N GLU A 203 26.24 -15.19 -14.99
CA GLU A 203 26.95 -16.13 -14.14
C GLU A 203 26.10 -16.58 -12.95
N GLN A 204 25.26 -15.69 -12.42
CA GLN A 204 24.37 -16.00 -11.28
C GLN A 204 23.29 -17.00 -11.69
N ILE A 205 22.69 -16.86 -12.88
CA ILE A 205 21.71 -17.82 -13.41
C ILE A 205 22.36 -19.18 -13.69
N ARG A 206 23.59 -19.21 -14.20
CA ARG A 206 24.34 -20.45 -14.44
C ARG A 206 24.71 -21.16 -13.14
N ALA A 207 25.13 -20.41 -12.12
CA ALA A 207 25.40 -20.95 -10.78
C ALA A 207 24.12 -21.55 -10.16
N PHE A 208 23.00 -20.84 -10.26
CA PHE A 208 21.70 -21.34 -9.81
C PHE A 208 21.31 -22.64 -10.52
N ALA A 209 21.45 -22.70 -11.85
CA ALA A 209 21.20 -23.92 -12.61
C ALA A 209 22.06 -25.10 -12.13
N GLY A 210 23.33 -24.85 -11.81
CA GLY A 210 24.21 -25.85 -11.20
C GLY A 210 23.70 -26.34 -9.85
N ALA A 211 23.27 -25.43 -8.97
CA ALA A 211 22.69 -25.78 -7.68
C ALA A 211 21.40 -26.61 -7.84
N LEU A 212 20.53 -26.27 -8.79
CA LEU A 212 19.32 -27.05 -9.07
C LEU A 212 19.66 -28.50 -9.46
N LEU A 213 20.61 -28.68 -10.39
CA LEU A 213 21.02 -30.00 -10.86
C LEU A 213 21.68 -30.85 -9.76
N LEU A 214 22.59 -30.25 -8.99
CA LEU A 214 23.31 -30.96 -7.93
C LEU A 214 22.39 -31.45 -6.81
N ASN A 215 21.30 -30.73 -6.55
CA ASN A 215 20.33 -31.06 -5.51
C ASN A 215 19.08 -31.79 -6.05
N GLY A 216 19.05 -32.15 -7.35
CA GLY A 216 17.97 -32.96 -7.93
C GLY A 216 16.64 -32.22 -8.13
N TYR A 217 16.66 -30.89 -8.27
CA TYR A 217 15.46 -30.11 -8.59
C TYR A 217 15.14 -30.16 -10.09
N ASN A 218 13.85 -30.32 -10.42
CA ASN A 218 13.40 -30.44 -11.81
C ASN A 218 13.20 -29.08 -12.49
N ASN A 219 13.09 -28.02 -11.70
CA ASN A 219 12.91 -26.64 -12.16
C ASN A 219 13.26 -25.67 -11.02
N GLY A 220 13.29 -24.37 -11.33
CA GLY A 220 13.51 -23.37 -10.30
C GLY A 220 12.97 -21.98 -10.62
N ILE A 221 12.94 -21.14 -9.60
CA ILE A 221 12.55 -19.73 -9.69
C ILE A 221 13.69 -18.87 -9.15
N PHE A 222 14.14 -17.90 -9.94
CA PHE A 222 15.09 -16.90 -9.48
C PHE A 222 14.30 -15.62 -9.20
N VAL A 223 14.34 -15.12 -7.97
CA VAL A 223 13.67 -13.90 -7.52
C VAL A 223 14.71 -12.82 -7.23
N THR A 224 14.48 -11.58 -7.65
CA THR A 224 15.35 -10.45 -7.33
C THR A 224 14.59 -9.15 -7.07
N THR A 225 15.11 -8.29 -6.19
CA THR A 225 14.61 -6.92 -5.96
C THR A 225 14.98 -5.93 -7.07
N SER A 226 15.78 -6.37 -8.05
CA SER A 226 16.22 -5.61 -9.23
C SER A 226 15.59 -6.17 -10.51
N ASP A 227 16.34 -6.14 -11.61
CA ASP A 227 16.02 -6.76 -12.88
C ASP A 227 17.18 -7.67 -13.36
N TYR A 228 17.08 -8.24 -14.55
CA TYR A 228 18.07 -9.14 -15.15
C TYR A 228 18.79 -8.50 -16.33
N GLN A 229 20.06 -8.85 -16.52
CA GLN A 229 20.76 -8.50 -17.75
C GLN A 229 20.24 -9.35 -18.94
N PRO A 230 20.33 -8.86 -20.19
CA PRO A 230 19.92 -9.64 -21.36
C PRO A 230 20.57 -11.02 -21.46
N GLY A 231 21.84 -11.14 -21.03
CA GLY A 231 22.54 -12.42 -20.98
C GLY A 231 21.96 -13.41 -19.96
N ALA A 232 21.48 -12.91 -18.82
CA ALA A 232 20.83 -13.73 -17.79
C ALA A 232 19.48 -14.26 -18.27
N ILE A 233 18.69 -13.42 -18.96
CA ILE A 233 17.41 -13.81 -19.58
C ILE A 233 17.64 -14.91 -20.62
N LYS A 234 18.58 -14.69 -21.56
CA LYS A 234 18.95 -15.69 -22.57
C LYS A 234 19.42 -17.01 -21.96
N ALA A 235 20.16 -16.98 -20.85
CA ALA A 235 20.59 -18.19 -20.17
C ALA A 235 19.41 -18.98 -19.58
N ALA A 236 18.44 -18.30 -18.94
CA ALA A 236 17.24 -18.97 -18.43
C ALA A 236 16.42 -19.63 -19.56
N GLU A 237 16.30 -18.97 -20.71
CA GLU A 237 15.66 -19.54 -21.90
C GLU A 237 16.40 -20.78 -22.43
N GLN A 238 17.74 -20.75 -22.45
CA GLN A 238 18.55 -21.91 -22.84
C GLN A 238 18.36 -23.10 -21.90
N PHE A 239 18.27 -22.88 -20.59
CA PHE A 239 18.03 -23.96 -19.62
C PHE A 239 16.62 -24.55 -19.75
N LYS A 240 15.62 -23.72 -20.07
CA LYS A 240 14.26 -24.20 -20.40
C LYS A 240 14.25 -25.18 -21.58
N LEU A 241 15.05 -24.92 -22.62
CA LEU A 241 15.20 -25.84 -23.76
C LEU A 241 15.93 -27.15 -23.39
N LYS A 242 16.77 -27.13 -22.35
CA LYS A 242 17.52 -28.28 -21.82
C LYS A 242 16.81 -28.96 -20.64
N THR A 243 15.47 -28.91 -20.62
CA THR A 243 14.61 -29.56 -19.61
C THR A 243 14.86 -29.14 -18.14
N LEU A 244 15.50 -27.99 -17.89
CA LEU A 244 15.65 -27.40 -16.56
C LEU A 244 15.07 -25.97 -16.57
N PRO A 245 13.73 -25.80 -16.56
CA PRO A 245 13.13 -24.48 -16.66
C PRO A 245 13.45 -23.63 -15.43
N ILE A 246 13.98 -22.43 -15.69
CA ILE A 246 14.24 -21.40 -14.67
C ILE A 246 13.31 -20.21 -14.95
N LYS A 247 12.36 -19.97 -14.04
CA LYS A 247 11.46 -18.81 -14.11
C LYS A 247 12.16 -17.60 -13.49
N LEU A 248 12.10 -16.46 -14.16
CA LEU A 248 12.67 -15.20 -13.69
C LEU A 248 11.57 -14.28 -13.14
N MET A 249 11.75 -13.80 -11.91
CA MET A 249 10.84 -12.92 -11.19
C MET A 249 11.62 -11.69 -10.71
N ASN A 250 11.53 -10.61 -11.49
CA ASN A 250 12.16 -9.33 -11.17
C ASN A 250 11.32 -8.56 -10.14
N SER A 251 11.79 -7.37 -9.79
CA SER A 251 11.17 -6.43 -8.86
C SER A 251 9.67 -6.25 -9.10
N ASP A 252 9.28 -5.94 -10.34
CA ASP A 252 7.88 -5.59 -10.64
C ASP A 252 6.97 -6.82 -10.56
N LYS A 253 7.40 -7.94 -11.15
CA LYS A 253 6.66 -9.20 -11.05
C LYS A 253 6.52 -9.69 -9.61
N PHE A 254 7.55 -9.48 -8.80
CA PHE A 254 7.50 -9.83 -7.38
C PHE A 254 6.54 -8.94 -6.62
N TYR A 255 6.55 -7.63 -6.89
CA TYR A 255 5.64 -6.68 -6.28
C TYR A 255 4.17 -6.98 -6.61
N ASP A 256 3.88 -7.31 -7.87
CA ASP A 256 2.53 -7.71 -8.28
C ASP A 256 2.07 -8.97 -7.54
N ALA A 257 2.94 -9.97 -7.42
CA ALA A 257 2.62 -11.19 -6.67
C ALA A 257 2.41 -10.92 -5.16
N LEU A 258 3.21 -10.03 -4.58
CA LEU A 258 3.09 -9.59 -3.19
C LEU A 258 1.74 -8.91 -2.94
N LYS A 259 1.29 -8.04 -3.86
CA LYS A 259 -0.04 -7.42 -3.78
C LYS A 259 -1.15 -8.47 -3.89
N ILE A 260 -1.04 -9.38 -4.85
CA ILE A 260 -2.06 -10.42 -5.08
C ILE A 260 -2.22 -11.31 -3.85
N SER A 261 -1.12 -11.69 -3.19
CA SER A 261 -1.18 -12.56 -2.01
C SER A 261 -1.90 -11.94 -0.81
N GLN A 262 -2.01 -10.60 -0.76
CA GLN A 262 -2.64 -9.88 0.36
C GLN A 262 -4.09 -9.44 0.11
N LYS A 263 -4.59 -9.47 -1.13
CA LYS A 263 -5.90 -8.91 -1.52
C LYS A 263 -7.12 -9.47 -0.76
N SER A 264 -7.01 -10.63 -0.11
CA SER A 264 -8.10 -11.27 0.63
C SER A 264 -8.08 -11.05 2.14
N ASN A 265 -7.06 -10.38 2.69
CA ASN A 265 -6.75 -10.44 4.13
C ASN A 265 -7.01 -9.14 4.91
N SER A 266 -7.59 -8.13 4.27
CA SER A 266 -7.86 -6.81 4.87
C SER A 266 -9.34 -6.68 5.24
N ASP A 267 -9.62 -6.84 6.52
CA ASP A 267 -10.92 -6.57 7.13
C ASP A 267 -10.92 -5.16 7.75
N PRO A 268 -11.82 -4.23 7.34
CA PRO A 268 -11.91 -2.91 7.93
C PRO A 268 -12.52 -2.91 9.34
N GLN A 269 -12.99 -4.05 9.86
CA GLN A 269 -13.71 -4.12 11.14
C GLN A 269 -12.94 -3.44 12.29
N TYR A 270 -11.62 -3.62 12.36
CA TYR A 270 -10.81 -2.93 13.36
C TYR A 270 -10.92 -1.40 13.28
N ILE A 271 -10.98 -0.84 12.07
CA ILE A 271 -11.12 0.61 11.87
C ILE A 271 -12.52 1.06 12.29
N ILE A 272 -13.54 0.25 11.97
CA ILE A 272 -14.93 0.49 12.39
C ILE A 272 -15.04 0.47 13.92
N ASP A 273 -14.43 -0.53 14.57
CA ASP A 273 -14.41 -0.66 16.02
C ASP A 273 -13.72 0.55 16.65
N MET A 274 -12.58 0.98 16.11
CA MET A 274 -11.85 2.17 16.55
C MET A 274 -12.70 3.46 16.43
N ILE A 275 -13.51 3.58 15.38
CA ILE A 275 -14.47 4.70 15.21
C ILE A 275 -15.59 4.62 16.25
N ASN A 276 -16.21 3.44 16.41
CA ASN A 276 -17.33 3.22 17.34
C ASN A 276 -16.92 3.42 18.81
N ASP A 277 -15.68 3.05 19.14
CA ASP A 277 -15.08 3.23 20.46
C ASP A 277 -14.64 4.69 20.71
N LYS A 278 -14.86 5.60 19.75
CA LYS A 278 -14.50 7.03 19.82
C LYS A 278 -13.01 7.27 20.07
N GLN A 279 -12.15 6.40 19.52
CA GLN A 279 -10.69 6.58 19.60
C GLN A 279 -10.18 7.68 18.65
N ILE A 280 -10.98 8.04 17.64
CA ILE A 280 -10.72 9.18 16.75
C ILE A 280 -11.48 10.37 17.31
N GLU A 281 -10.78 11.27 18.01
CA GLU A 281 -11.41 12.38 18.72
C GLU A 281 -11.92 13.49 17.78
N GLU A 282 -11.21 13.76 16.68
CA GLU A 282 -11.50 14.88 15.78
C GLU A 282 -11.13 14.58 14.31
N LEU A 283 -11.84 15.22 13.39
CA LEU A 283 -11.50 15.23 11.96
C LEU A 283 -10.91 16.59 11.59
N LYS A 284 -9.77 16.58 10.89
CA LYS A 284 -9.06 17.80 10.50
C LYS A 284 -9.51 18.29 9.12
N TYR A 285 -9.62 19.60 8.96
CA TYR A 285 -9.94 20.21 7.66
C TYR A 285 -8.81 19.91 6.66
N TYR A 286 -9.14 19.39 5.48
CA TYR A 286 -8.16 19.05 4.44
C TYR A 286 -7.45 20.29 3.86
N GLY A 287 -7.92 21.52 4.13
CA GLY A 287 -7.42 22.71 3.43
C GLY A 287 -7.96 22.82 2.00
N TRP A 288 -8.99 22.02 1.67
CA TRP A 288 -9.63 21.98 0.38
C TRP A 288 -11.08 22.46 0.50
N SER A 289 -11.36 23.61 -0.13
CA SER A 289 -12.69 24.18 -0.29
C SER A 289 -12.76 24.74 -1.70
N GLN A 290 -13.65 24.22 -2.53
CA GLN A 290 -13.84 24.69 -3.89
C GLN A 290 -15.30 25.05 -4.16
N PRO A 291 -15.56 26.12 -4.90
CA PRO A 291 -16.89 26.38 -5.43
C PRO A 291 -17.18 25.30 -6.48
N ASN A 292 -18.32 24.62 -6.35
CA ASN A 292 -18.79 23.75 -7.42
C ASN A 292 -19.10 24.62 -8.64
N ALA A 293 -18.85 24.13 -9.86
CA ALA A 293 -19.27 24.84 -11.06
C ALA A 293 -20.77 25.18 -10.95
N SER A 294 -21.10 26.46 -10.97
CA SER A 294 -22.49 26.93 -10.98
C SER A 294 -23.20 26.27 -12.17
N LEU A 295 -24.31 25.57 -11.89
CA LEU A 295 -25.18 24.94 -12.89
C LEU A 295 -25.67 25.96 -13.93
#